data_AF-A0A7W1KRN5-F1
#
_entry.id   AF-A0A7W1KRN5-F1
#
_cell.length_a   1.000
_cell.length_b   1.000
_cell.length_c   1.000
_cell.angle_alpha   90.00
_cell.angle_beta   90.00
_cell.angle_gamma   90.00
#
_symmetry.space_group_name_H-M   'P 1'
#
loop_
_entity.id
_entity.type
_entity.pdbx_description
1 polymer ?
#
loop_
_entity_poly.entity_id
_entity_poly.type
_entity_poly.pdbx_seq_one_letter_code
_entity_poly.pdbx_strand_id
1 'polypeptide(L)'
;MPFFNGLNEQEYRELLRKVIVGESDPENVVLLEIEPARQSTRIDFACTETLLGVAPVSLTEVTRRGRELFYQRDGRELRIERVYNRVIFDELLRRPDLSFGFSFQHEVDVTWIGHPNWYFRISKHSLPVLKTASTSRAYFADRFPAGESLADFVLKPLYSFSGLGVDLEPTEATLAKLPDPHAWILQEKVRYADFVQTADGLRSKAEIRMMFIWPEGGEPMLVNNLVRMSQGAMMGVKFNKHKTWVGSSIALHQG
;
A
#
# COMPACT_ATOMS: atom_id res chain seq x y z
N MET A 1 -3.99 19.02 -15.70
CA MET A 1 -4.17 17.60 -16.04
C MET A 1 -4.11 16.76 -14.77
N PRO A 2 -4.97 15.74 -14.61
CA PRO A 2 -4.92 14.80 -13.47
C PRO A 2 -3.92 13.65 -13.69
N PHE A 3 -3.57 13.36 -14.94
CA PHE A 3 -2.65 12.29 -15.31
C PHE A 3 -1.32 12.84 -15.83
N PHE A 4 -0.26 12.06 -15.61
CA PHE A 4 1.09 12.32 -16.10
C PHE A 4 1.37 11.59 -17.42
N ASN A 5 2.54 11.87 -18.03
CA ASN A 5 3.01 11.20 -19.26
C ASN A 5 2.07 11.35 -20.47
N GLY A 6 1.33 12.46 -20.53
CA GLY A 6 0.41 12.74 -21.64
C GLY A 6 -0.86 11.88 -21.65
N LEU A 7 -1.05 11.03 -20.64
CA LEU A 7 -2.21 10.15 -20.57
C LEU A 7 -3.52 10.95 -20.46
N ASN A 8 -4.52 10.51 -21.20
CA ASN A 8 -5.91 10.84 -20.95
C ASN A 8 -6.62 9.72 -20.17
N GLU A 9 -7.90 9.93 -19.85
CA GLU A 9 -8.68 8.97 -19.05
C GLU A 9 -8.83 7.61 -19.73
N GLN A 10 -9.06 7.59 -21.05
CA GLN A 10 -9.21 6.35 -21.81
C GLN A 10 -7.90 5.58 -21.83
N GLU A 11 -6.78 6.24 -22.14
CA GLU A 11 -5.45 5.63 -22.17
C GLU A 11 -5.04 5.09 -20.79
N TYR A 12 -5.37 5.81 -19.71
CA TYR A 12 -5.15 5.32 -18.35
C TYR A 12 -5.95 4.04 -18.04
N ARG A 13 -7.22 3.98 -18.45
CA ARG A 13 -8.07 2.80 -18.28
C ARG A 13 -7.55 1.62 -19.09
N GLU A 14 -7.13 1.85 -20.34
CA GLU A 14 -6.53 0.83 -21.21
C GLU A 14 -5.22 0.30 -20.62
N LEU A 15 -4.37 1.18 -20.07
CA LEU A 15 -3.14 0.78 -19.38
C LEU A 15 -3.42 -0.09 -18.14
N LEU A 16 -4.39 0.29 -17.32
CA LEU A 16 -4.82 -0.51 -16.17
C LEU A 16 -5.33 -1.89 -16.60
N ARG A 17 -6.19 -1.94 -17.63
CA ARG A 17 -6.72 -3.20 -18.17
C ARG A 17 -5.59 -4.07 -18.71
N LYS A 18 -4.67 -3.51 -19.49
CA LYS A 18 -3.50 -4.23 -20.02
C LYS A 18 -2.66 -4.86 -18.92
N VAL A 19 -2.41 -4.13 -17.82
CA VAL A 19 -1.57 -4.66 -16.72
C VAL A 19 -2.33 -5.67 -15.86
N ILE A 20 -3.55 -5.36 -15.45
CA ILE A 20 -4.31 -6.21 -14.52
C ILE A 20 -4.92 -7.41 -15.24
N VAL A 21 -5.64 -7.17 -16.33
CA VAL A 21 -6.37 -8.22 -17.08
C VAL A 21 -5.47 -8.90 -18.12
N GLY A 22 -4.60 -8.14 -18.79
CA GLY A 22 -3.76 -8.68 -19.85
C GLY A 22 -4.58 -9.34 -20.96
N GLU A 23 -4.16 -10.53 -21.39
CA GLU A 23 -4.82 -11.32 -22.43
C GLU A 23 -5.88 -12.31 -21.89
N SER A 24 -6.11 -12.32 -20.57
CA SER A 24 -7.11 -13.20 -19.94
C SER A 24 -8.53 -12.66 -20.09
N ASP A 25 -9.52 -13.54 -20.01
CA ASP A 25 -10.91 -13.11 -19.79
C ASP A 25 -11.02 -12.45 -18.40
N PRO A 26 -11.69 -11.29 -18.25
CA PRO A 26 -11.95 -10.68 -16.95
C PRO A 26 -12.55 -11.64 -15.90
N GLU A 27 -13.37 -12.62 -16.30
CA GLU A 27 -13.93 -13.62 -15.38
C GLU A 27 -12.85 -14.54 -14.77
N ASN A 28 -11.71 -14.71 -15.44
CA ASN A 28 -10.56 -15.48 -14.97
C ASN A 28 -9.52 -14.64 -14.21
N VAL A 29 -9.82 -13.35 -13.98
CA VAL A 29 -8.96 -12.42 -13.22
C VAL A 29 -9.66 -12.01 -11.95
N VAL A 30 -8.97 -12.13 -10.82
CA VAL A 30 -9.54 -11.79 -9.50
C VAL A 30 -8.75 -10.72 -8.80
N LEU A 31 -9.45 -9.84 -8.07
CA LEU A 31 -8.86 -9.01 -7.03
C LEU A 31 -8.92 -9.78 -5.72
N LEU A 32 -7.78 -10.29 -5.28
CA LEU A 32 -7.70 -11.15 -4.09
C LEU A 32 -7.49 -10.29 -2.84
N GLU A 33 -8.36 -10.45 -1.85
CA GLU A 33 -8.29 -9.79 -0.55
C GLU A 33 -8.72 -10.76 0.56
N ILE A 34 -8.37 -10.49 1.82
CA ILE A 34 -8.70 -11.37 2.96
C ILE A 34 -10.22 -11.52 3.11
N GLU A 35 -10.95 -10.40 3.19
CA GLU A 35 -12.42 -10.36 3.26
C GLU A 35 -12.91 -9.06 2.58
N PRO A 36 -13.02 -9.02 1.24
CA PRO A 36 -13.21 -7.77 0.48
C PRO A 36 -14.40 -6.93 0.97
N ALA A 37 -15.52 -7.57 1.32
CA ALA A 37 -16.74 -6.90 1.79
C ALA A 37 -16.58 -6.18 3.14
N ARG A 38 -15.63 -6.62 3.98
CA ARG A 38 -15.38 -6.05 5.31
C ARG A 38 -14.33 -4.94 5.30
N GLN A 39 -13.62 -4.75 4.18
CA GLN A 39 -12.59 -3.74 4.07
C GLN A 39 -13.18 -2.33 4.00
N SER A 40 -12.50 -1.36 4.63
CA SER A 40 -12.88 0.05 4.52
C SER A 40 -12.75 0.59 3.08
N THR A 41 -11.92 -0.06 2.27
CA THR A 41 -11.67 0.24 0.85
C THR A 41 -12.56 -0.55 -0.10
N ARG A 42 -13.65 -1.19 0.37
CA ARG A 42 -14.55 -1.99 -0.48
C ARG A 42 -15.09 -1.22 -1.70
N ILE A 43 -15.20 0.10 -1.61
CA ILE A 43 -15.62 0.94 -2.72
C ILE A 43 -14.61 0.91 -3.87
N ASP A 44 -13.31 0.87 -3.57
CA ASP A 44 -12.26 0.78 -4.58
C ASP A 44 -12.35 -0.55 -5.34
N PHE A 45 -12.78 -1.62 -4.65
CA PHE A 45 -12.97 -2.94 -5.25
C PHE A 45 -14.18 -2.94 -6.19
N ALA A 46 -15.30 -2.35 -5.78
CA ALA A 46 -16.48 -2.19 -6.63
C ALA A 46 -16.19 -1.31 -7.86
N CYS A 47 -15.40 -0.24 -7.69
CA CYS A 47 -14.94 0.58 -8.81
C CYS A 47 -14.04 -0.22 -9.75
N THR A 48 -13.13 -1.04 -9.22
CA THR A 48 -12.24 -1.90 -10.04
C THR A 48 -13.06 -2.92 -10.84
N GLU A 49 -14.05 -3.56 -10.21
CA GLU A 49 -14.95 -4.49 -10.89
C GLU A 49 -15.74 -3.79 -12.00
N THR A 50 -16.30 -2.60 -11.72
CA THR A 50 -17.04 -1.81 -12.73
C THR A 50 -16.13 -1.38 -13.90
N LEU A 51 -14.87 -1.03 -13.62
CA LEU A 51 -13.93 -0.53 -14.63
C LEU A 51 -13.31 -1.64 -15.47
N LEU A 52 -13.01 -2.80 -14.87
CA LEU A 52 -12.18 -3.83 -15.49
C LEU A 52 -12.90 -5.19 -15.66
N GLY A 53 -14.03 -5.40 -14.99
CA GLY A 53 -14.73 -6.69 -14.93
C GLY A 53 -14.14 -7.69 -13.92
N VAL A 54 -13.14 -7.27 -13.15
CA VAL A 54 -12.37 -8.12 -12.22
C VAL A 54 -13.10 -8.24 -10.90
N ALA A 55 -13.51 -9.46 -10.54
CA ALA A 55 -14.27 -9.72 -9.32
C ALA A 55 -13.39 -9.63 -8.06
N PRO A 56 -13.84 -8.96 -6.98
CA PRO A 56 -13.20 -9.09 -5.67
C PRO A 56 -13.52 -10.44 -5.05
N VAL A 57 -12.50 -11.22 -4.70
CA VAL A 57 -12.63 -12.58 -4.17
C VAL A 57 -11.95 -12.68 -2.82
N SER A 58 -12.62 -13.30 -1.85
CA SER A 58 -12.06 -13.58 -0.54
C SER A 58 -10.98 -14.65 -0.63
N LEU A 59 -9.89 -14.49 0.12
CA LEU A 59 -8.84 -15.50 0.24
C LEU A 59 -9.39 -16.86 0.67
N THR A 60 -10.43 -16.87 1.50
CA THR A 60 -11.08 -18.09 2.00
C THR A 60 -11.94 -18.80 0.96
N GLU A 61 -12.32 -18.11 -0.12
CA GLU A 61 -13.19 -18.64 -1.17
C GLU A 61 -12.39 -19.26 -2.33
N VAL A 62 -11.07 -19.06 -2.34
CA VAL A 62 -10.19 -19.65 -3.35
C VAL A 62 -9.88 -21.10 -2.99
N THR A 63 -10.11 -21.98 -3.96
CA THR A 63 -9.77 -23.39 -3.88
C THR A 63 -8.60 -23.72 -4.80
N ARG A 64 -7.80 -24.72 -4.44
CA ARG A 64 -6.64 -25.17 -5.23
C ARG A 64 -6.84 -26.62 -5.65
N ARG A 65 -6.57 -26.92 -6.93
CA ARG A 65 -6.47 -28.30 -7.45
C ARG A 65 -5.18 -28.43 -8.23
N GLY A 66 -4.24 -29.24 -7.72
CA GLY A 66 -2.89 -29.29 -8.26
C GLY A 66 -2.22 -27.91 -8.15
N ARG A 67 -1.89 -27.29 -9.28
CA ARG A 67 -1.30 -25.94 -9.35
C ARG A 67 -2.32 -24.87 -9.74
N GLU A 68 -3.52 -25.26 -10.13
CA GLU A 68 -4.58 -24.35 -10.57
C GLU A 68 -5.39 -23.84 -9.38
N LEU A 69 -5.84 -22.59 -9.46
CA LEU A 69 -6.71 -21.94 -8.49
C LEU A 69 -8.10 -21.71 -9.09
N PHE A 70 -9.13 -21.80 -8.27
CA PHE A 70 -10.53 -21.64 -8.68
C PHE A 70 -11.33 -20.84 -7.66
N TYR A 71 -12.38 -20.18 -8.13
CA TYR A 71 -13.39 -19.52 -7.30
C TYR A 71 -14.79 -19.76 -7.86
N GLN A 72 -15.82 -19.45 -7.08
CA GLN A 72 -17.21 -19.59 -7.47
C GLN A 72 -17.80 -18.22 -7.83
N ARG A 73 -18.51 -18.15 -8.96
CA ARG A 73 -19.26 -16.97 -9.40
C ARG A 73 -20.55 -17.42 -10.08
N ASP A 74 -21.69 -16.89 -9.65
CA ASP A 74 -23.00 -17.19 -10.23
C ASP A 74 -23.29 -18.70 -10.39
N GLY A 75 -22.88 -19.50 -9.40
CA GLY A 75 -23.06 -20.96 -9.38
C GLY A 75 -22.12 -21.72 -10.32
N ARG A 76 -21.16 -21.04 -10.96
CA ARG A 76 -20.12 -21.63 -11.81
C ARG A 76 -18.77 -21.57 -11.10
N GLU A 77 -18.03 -22.67 -11.22
CA GLU A 77 -16.62 -22.70 -10.84
C GLU A 77 -15.76 -22.16 -12.00
N LEU A 78 -14.94 -21.16 -11.73
CA LEU A 78 -14.08 -20.51 -12.70
C LEU A 78 -12.62 -20.68 -12.31
N ARG A 79 -11.77 -20.98 -13.29
CA ARG A 79 -10.32 -21.00 -13.10
C ARG A 79 -9.81 -19.56 -12.93
N ILE A 80 -8.83 -19.38 -12.05
CA ILE A 80 -8.12 -18.13 -11.90
C ILE A 80 -6.83 -18.22 -12.71
N GLU A 81 -6.64 -17.28 -13.63
CA GLU A 81 -5.43 -17.14 -14.44
C GLU A 81 -4.52 -16.01 -13.95
N ARG A 82 -5.12 -14.94 -13.41
CA ARG A 82 -4.39 -13.78 -12.89
C ARG A 82 -4.95 -13.34 -11.56
N VAL A 83 -4.04 -12.93 -10.67
CA VAL A 83 -4.41 -12.47 -9.32
C VAL A 83 -3.87 -11.07 -9.12
N TYR A 84 -4.77 -10.09 -9.05
CA TYR A 84 -4.47 -8.77 -8.53
C TYR A 84 -4.50 -8.82 -7.00
N ASN A 85 -3.31 -9.00 -6.41
CA ASN A 85 -3.19 -9.26 -4.98
C ASN A 85 -3.29 -7.97 -4.17
N ARG A 86 -4.29 -7.90 -3.28
CA ARG A 86 -4.49 -6.81 -2.32
C ARG A 86 -4.28 -7.24 -0.86
N VAL A 87 -4.05 -8.53 -0.62
CA VAL A 87 -3.83 -9.10 0.72
C VAL A 87 -2.64 -8.44 1.41
N ILE A 88 -2.89 -7.93 2.62
CA ILE A 88 -1.86 -7.40 3.51
C ILE A 88 -1.45 -8.49 4.51
N PHE A 89 -0.21 -8.97 4.41
CA PHE A 89 0.26 -10.11 5.21
C PHE A 89 0.24 -9.87 6.72
N ASP A 90 0.52 -8.65 7.19
CA ASP A 90 0.44 -8.30 8.62
C ASP A 90 -1.00 -8.38 9.16
N GLU A 91 -2.00 -8.10 8.32
CA GLU A 91 -3.40 -8.31 8.68
C GLU A 91 -3.74 -9.81 8.69
N LEU A 92 -3.28 -10.54 7.68
CA LEU A 92 -3.49 -11.98 7.56
C LEU A 92 -2.90 -12.76 8.75
N LEU A 93 -1.68 -12.42 9.19
CA LEU A 93 -1.02 -13.04 10.35
C LEU A 93 -1.77 -12.82 11.66
N ARG A 94 -2.58 -11.77 11.76
CA ARG A 94 -3.44 -11.49 12.92
C ARG A 94 -4.80 -12.18 12.85
N ARG A 95 -5.04 -12.99 11.82
CA ARG A 95 -6.26 -13.75 11.59
C ARG A 95 -6.00 -15.26 11.52
N PRO A 96 -5.48 -15.87 12.61
CA PRO A 96 -5.24 -17.31 12.66
C PRO A 96 -6.54 -18.14 12.61
N ASP A 97 -7.69 -17.48 12.77
CA ASP A 97 -9.02 -18.07 12.63
C ASP A 97 -9.39 -18.40 11.17
N LEU A 98 -8.70 -17.79 10.20
CA LEU A 98 -9.00 -17.99 8.78
C LEU A 98 -8.34 -19.26 8.25
N SER A 99 -9.16 -20.12 7.64
CA SER A 99 -8.70 -21.25 6.84
C SER A 99 -8.92 -20.95 5.37
N PHE A 100 -7.92 -21.18 4.54
CA PHE A 100 -7.95 -20.89 3.10
C PHE A 100 -7.32 -22.02 2.30
N GLY A 101 -7.81 -22.24 1.08
CA GLY A 101 -7.49 -23.41 0.26
C GLY A 101 -6.08 -23.44 -0.34
N PHE A 102 -5.29 -22.38 -0.19
CA PHE A 102 -3.92 -22.33 -0.69
C PHE A 102 -3.01 -21.39 0.12
N SER A 103 -1.73 -21.76 0.25
CA SER A 103 -0.67 -20.89 0.75
C SER A 103 -0.01 -20.09 -0.38
N PHE A 104 0.38 -18.86 -0.11
CA PHE A 104 1.21 -18.03 -0.99
C PHE A 104 2.62 -18.60 -1.22
N GLN A 105 3.04 -19.61 -0.46
CA GLN A 105 4.29 -20.34 -0.67
C GLN A 105 4.14 -21.47 -1.69
N HIS A 106 2.91 -21.83 -2.05
CA HIS A 106 2.68 -22.86 -3.06
C HIS A 106 3.02 -22.34 -4.45
N GLU A 107 3.62 -23.22 -5.26
CA GLU A 107 3.73 -22.99 -6.69
C GLU A 107 2.35 -23.18 -7.34
N VAL A 108 1.85 -22.10 -7.95
CA VAL A 108 0.51 -22.02 -8.57
C VAL A 108 0.62 -21.41 -9.97
N ASP A 109 -0.20 -21.89 -10.89
CA ASP A 109 -0.20 -21.52 -12.30
C ASP A 109 -1.07 -20.28 -12.55
N VAL A 110 -0.69 -19.18 -11.89
CA VAL A 110 -1.32 -17.86 -12.04
C VAL A 110 -0.29 -16.78 -12.30
N THR A 111 -0.68 -15.75 -13.03
CA THR A 111 0.12 -14.53 -13.14
C THR A 111 -0.22 -13.59 -11.98
N TRP A 112 0.78 -13.21 -11.20
CA TRP A 112 0.58 -12.29 -10.08
C TRP A 112 0.73 -10.83 -10.51
N ILE A 113 -0.32 -10.03 -10.33
CA ILE A 113 -0.28 -8.58 -10.53
C ILE A 113 0.03 -7.94 -9.18
N GLY A 114 1.29 -7.57 -9.01
CA GLY A 114 1.85 -7.30 -7.68
C GLY A 114 2.12 -8.60 -6.94
N HIS A 115 3.19 -9.31 -7.35
CA HIS A 115 3.62 -10.55 -6.71
C HIS A 115 3.70 -10.40 -5.17
N PRO A 116 3.17 -11.35 -4.37
CA PRO A 116 3.16 -11.28 -2.92
C PRO A 116 4.51 -10.90 -2.29
N ASN A 117 5.61 -11.43 -2.83
CA ASN A 117 6.98 -11.10 -2.41
C ASN A 117 7.37 -9.61 -2.49
N TRP A 118 6.70 -8.79 -3.31
CA TRP A 118 6.95 -7.35 -3.35
C TRP A 118 6.75 -6.70 -1.98
N TYR A 119 5.83 -7.24 -1.19
CA TYR A 119 5.58 -6.83 0.19
C TYR A 119 6.85 -6.81 1.04
N PHE A 120 7.75 -7.77 0.84
CA PHE A 120 8.99 -7.88 1.60
C PHE A 120 10.14 -7.11 0.93
N ARG A 121 10.15 -7.02 -0.41
CA ARG A 121 11.23 -6.36 -1.18
C ARG A 121 11.23 -4.84 -1.04
N ILE A 122 10.06 -4.20 -1.15
CA ILE A 122 9.94 -2.75 -0.94
C ILE A 122 9.38 -2.52 0.47
N SER A 123 10.26 -2.53 1.46
CA SER A 123 9.89 -2.39 2.86
C SER A 123 10.74 -1.35 3.57
N LYS A 124 10.35 -1.01 4.81
CA LYS A 124 11.11 -0.07 5.67
C LYS A 124 12.56 -0.52 5.90
N HIS A 125 12.83 -1.81 5.76
CA HIS A 125 14.17 -2.39 5.89
C HIS A 125 15.15 -1.82 4.84
N SER A 126 14.65 -1.36 3.70
CA SER A 126 15.47 -0.75 2.65
C SER A 126 15.83 0.71 2.95
N LEU A 127 15.12 1.40 3.85
CA LEU A 127 15.33 2.84 4.09
C LEU A 127 16.76 3.17 4.58
N PRO A 128 17.36 2.43 5.53
CA PRO A 128 18.71 2.74 5.98
C PRO A 128 19.80 2.66 4.89
N VAL A 129 19.59 1.84 3.85
CA VAL A 129 20.56 1.64 2.75
C VAL A 129 20.31 2.57 1.56
N LEU A 130 19.13 3.16 1.44
CA LEU A 130 18.82 4.12 0.38
C LEU A 130 19.42 5.49 0.73
N LYS A 131 20.52 5.85 0.07
CA LYS A 131 21.19 7.14 0.21
C LYS A 131 21.06 7.93 -1.08
N THR A 132 20.12 8.86 -1.13
CA THR A 132 19.95 9.82 -2.22
C THR A 132 19.84 11.24 -1.67
N ALA A 133 19.86 12.24 -2.56
CA ALA A 133 19.69 13.64 -2.17
C ALA A 133 18.32 13.96 -1.54
N SER A 134 17.33 13.07 -1.68
CA SER A 134 15.94 13.31 -1.25
C SER A 134 15.43 12.32 -0.21
N THR A 135 16.23 11.32 0.17
CA THR A 135 15.87 10.36 1.23
C THR A 135 16.22 10.92 2.60
N SER A 136 15.26 10.91 3.52
CA SER A 136 15.52 11.19 4.94
C SER A 136 16.45 10.14 5.54
N ARG A 137 17.29 10.55 6.50
CA ARG A 137 18.19 9.60 7.17
C ARG A 137 17.38 8.54 7.90
N ALA A 138 17.85 7.30 7.83
CA ALA A 138 17.27 6.18 8.53
C ALA A 138 18.38 5.23 8.98
N TYR A 139 18.15 4.59 10.12
CA TYR A 139 19.06 3.64 10.77
C TYR A 139 18.24 2.49 11.34
N PHE A 140 18.84 1.30 11.44
CA PHE A 140 18.27 0.27 12.30
C PHE A 140 18.44 0.70 13.77
N ALA A 141 17.49 0.32 14.64
CA ALA A 141 17.51 0.78 16.03
C ALA A 141 18.74 0.27 16.80
N ASP A 142 19.25 -0.92 16.47
CA ASP A 142 20.50 -1.48 17.01
C ASP A 142 21.78 -0.82 16.48
N ARG A 143 21.68 -0.02 15.41
CA ARG A 143 22.82 0.65 14.75
C ARG A 143 22.66 2.16 14.74
N PHE A 144 21.95 2.70 15.72
CA PHE A 144 21.78 4.15 15.83
C PHE A 144 23.12 4.82 16.17
N PRO A 145 23.59 5.81 15.39
CA PRO A 145 24.90 6.44 15.63
C PRO A 145 24.88 7.30 16.89
N ALA A 146 25.95 7.22 17.70
CA ALA A 146 26.08 7.98 18.96
C ALA A 146 26.09 9.52 18.79
N GLY A 147 26.35 10.03 17.58
CA GLY A 147 26.33 11.46 17.28
C GLY A 147 24.95 12.01 16.87
N GLU A 148 23.95 11.15 16.73
CA GLU A 148 22.59 11.54 16.36
C GLU A 148 21.73 11.74 17.62
N SER A 149 20.77 12.66 17.56
CA SER A 149 19.82 12.90 18.65
C SER A 149 18.51 12.18 18.38
N LEU A 150 18.04 11.33 19.31
CA LEU A 150 16.74 10.65 19.18
C LEU A 150 15.56 11.63 19.03
N ALA A 151 15.69 12.86 19.51
CA ALA A 151 14.67 13.89 19.38
C ALA A 151 14.33 14.21 17.90
N ASP A 152 15.28 14.00 17.00
CA ASP A 152 15.11 14.25 15.56
C ASP A 152 14.55 13.04 14.80
N PHE A 153 14.32 11.91 15.46
CA PHE A 153 13.92 10.65 14.82
C PHE A 153 12.58 10.14 15.35
N VAL A 154 11.92 9.34 14.53
CA VAL A 154 10.75 8.55 14.90
C VAL A 154 11.11 7.07 14.80
N LEU A 155 10.61 6.27 15.74
CA LEU A 155 10.83 4.84 15.79
C LEU A 155 9.68 4.12 15.10
N LYS A 156 10.00 3.24 14.15
CA LYS A 156 9.00 2.52 13.34
C LYS A 156 9.30 1.02 13.32
N PRO A 157 8.29 0.15 13.50
CA PRO A 157 8.47 -1.27 13.29
C PRO A 157 8.62 -1.56 11.79
N LEU A 158 9.50 -2.49 11.44
CA LEU A 158 9.68 -2.94 10.06
C LEU A 158 8.39 -3.55 9.50
N TYR A 159 7.75 -4.41 10.28
CA TYR A 159 6.64 -5.27 9.85
C TYR A 159 5.23 -4.72 10.14
N SER A 160 5.08 -3.43 10.45
CA SER A 160 3.77 -2.82 10.73
C SER A 160 3.24 -1.92 9.61
N PHE A 161 1.91 -1.85 9.49
CA PHE A 161 1.20 -1.07 8.47
C PHE A 161 0.28 -0.01 9.09
N SER A 162 -0.06 1.01 8.29
CA SER A 162 -0.99 2.10 8.67
C SER A 162 -0.62 2.88 9.94
N GLY A 163 0.67 2.99 10.24
CA GLY A 163 1.18 3.75 11.39
C GLY A 163 1.06 3.03 12.75
N LEU A 164 0.72 1.73 12.75
CA LEU A 164 0.70 0.93 13.97
C LEU A 164 2.12 0.79 14.54
N GLY A 165 2.27 1.02 15.84
CA GLY A 165 3.54 0.89 16.56
C GLY A 165 4.56 2.01 16.28
N VAL A 166 4.17 3.09 15.61
CA VAL A 166 5.06 4.24 15.42
C VAL A 166 5.14 5.05 16.72
N ASP A 167 6.36 5.25 17.22
CA ASP A 167 6.66 6.16 18.32
C ASP A 167 7.31 7.44 17.74
N LEU A 168 6.66 8.59 17.97
CA LEU A 168 7.09 9.87 17.44
C LEU A 168 8.18 10.53 18.29
N GLU A 169 8.34 10.09 19.54
CA GLU A 169 9.26 10.68 20.51
C GLU A 169 10.01 9.56 21.23
N PRO A 170 10.76 8.72 20.50
CA PRO A 170 11.49 7.62 21.11
C PRO A 170 12.55 8.17 22.08
N THR A 171 12.73 7.43 23.17
CA THR A 171 13.77 7.71 24.16
C THR A 171 14.74 6.53 24.23
N GLU A 172 15.90 6.74 24.85
CA GLU A 172 16.85 5.65 25.15
C GLU A 172 16.17 4.51 25.93
N ALA A 173 15.29 4.86 26.87
CA ALA A 173 14.51 3.87 27.62
C ALA A 173 13.50 3.12 26.73
N THR A 174 12.97 3.75 25.68
CA THR A 174 12.13 3.08 24.68
C THR A 174 12.96 2.04 23.92
N LEU A 175 14.15 2.42 23.43
CA LEU A 175 15.03 1.53 22.66
C LEU A 175 15.51 0.34 23.50
N ALA A 176 15.91 0.57 24.74
CA ALA A 176 16.37 -0.47 25.65
C ALA A 176 15.30 -1.52 26.00
N LYS A 177 14.01 -1.18 25.82
CA LYS A 177 12.87 -2.09 26.08
C LYS A 177 12.44 -2.87 24.85
N LEU A 178 13.01 -2.62 23.67
CA LEU A 178 12.66 -3.33 22.45
C LEU A 178 13.10 -4.80 22.57
N PRO A 179 12.18 -5.77 22.42
CA PRO A 179 12.53 -7.19 22.50
C PRO A 179 13.50 -7.62 21.39
N ASP A 180 13.36 -7.01 20.20
CA ASP A 180 14.23 -7.22 19.05
C ASP A 180 14.46 -5.88 18.35
N PRO A 181 15.53 -5.14 18.69
CA PRO A 181 15.83 -3.84 18.08
C PRO A 181 16.09 -3.91 16.56
N HIS A 182 16.51 -5.05 16.01
CA HIS A 182 16.73 -5.20 14.57
C HIS A 182 15.43 -5.15 13.76
N ALA A 183 14.30 -5.48 14.38
CA ALA A 183 12.97 -5.37 13.78
C ALA A 183 12.44 -3.92 13.70
N TRP A 184 13.25 -2.92 14.02
CA TRP A 184 12.87 -1.51 14.09
C TRP A 184 13.86 -0.61 13.38
N ILE A 185 13.35 0.51 12.88
CA ILE A 185 14.17 1.59 12.32
C ILE A 185 13.88 2.91 13.03
N LEU A 186 14.92 3.74 13.15
CA LEU A 186 14.82 5.15 13.46
C LEU A 186 14.91 5.92 12.15
N GLN A 187 13.86 6.69 11.83
CA GLN A 187 13.82 7.52 10.64
C GLN A 187 13.72 8.99 11.05
N GLU A 188 14.53 9.83 10.42
CA GLU A 188 14.53 11.28 10.66
C GLU A 188 13.13 11.87 10.44
N LYS A 189 12.73 12.76 11.35
CA LYS A 189 11.44 13.46 11.33
C LYS A 189 11.36 14.33 10.09
N VAL A 190 10.33 14.07 9.29
CA VAL A 190 9.99 14.96 8.17
C VAL A 190 9.10 16.09 8.69
N ARG A 191 9.54 17.33 8.49
CA ARG A 191 8.72 18.52 8.74
C ARG A 191 7.87 18.78 7.50
N TYR A 192 6.58 18.45 7.60
CA TYR A 192 5.61 18.78 6.57
C TYR A 192 5.39 20.30 6.53
N ALA A 193 5.27 20.85 5.32
CA ALA A 193 4.91 22.25 5.15
C ALA A 193 3.40 22.45 5.36
N ASP A 194 3.03 23.49 6.12
CA ASP A 194 1.66 23.86 6.42
C ASP A 194 1.25 25.00 5.47
N PHE A 195 0.73 24.65 4.29
CA PHE A 195 0.51 25.63 3.21
C PHE A 195 -0.88 25.62 2.61
N VAL A 196 -1.71 24.59 2.86
CA VAL A 196 -3.07 24.56 2.33
C VAL A 196 -3.98 25.38 3.23
N GLN A 197 -4.45 26.52 2.76
CA GLN A 197 -5.37 27.39 3.51
C GLN A 197 -6.73 26.70 3.70
N THR A 198 -7.26 26.77 4.91
CA THR A 198 -8.56 26.21 5.26
C THR A 198 -9.53 27.32 5.65
N ALA A 199 -10.85 27.09 5.50
CA ALA A 199 -11.84 28.15 5.73
C ALA A 199 -11.97 28.57 7.21
N ASP A 200 -11.42 27.78 8.13
CA ASP A 200 -11.30 28.11 9.57
C ASP A 200 -10.07 28.96 9.89
N GLY A 201 -9.31 29.41 8.88
CA GLY A 201 -8.12 30.25 9.03
C GLY A 201 -6.84 29.49 9.40
N LEU A 202 -6.92 28.16 9.59
CA LEU A 202 -5.75 27.31 9.81
C LEU A 202 -5.07 26.95 8.48
N ARG A 203 -3.96 26.20 8.58
CA ARG A 203 -3.29 25.61 7.41
C ARG A 203 -3.15 24.11 7.58
N SER A 204 -3.57 23.37 6.57
CA SER A 204 -3.37 21.92 6.48
C SER A 204 -2.02 21.60 5.85
N LYS A 205 -1.46 20.47 6.29
CA LYS A 205 -0.33 19.79 5.64
C LYS A 205 -0.85 18.97 4.46
N ALA A 206 0.01 18.77 3.47
CA ALA A 206 -0.26 17.88 2.35
C ALA A 206 0.87 16.86 2.18
N GLU A 207 0.48 15.62 1.92
CA GLU A 207 1.35 14.55 1.40
C GLU A 207 0.89 14.23 -0.02
N ILE A 208 1.81 14.26 -0.98
CA ILE A 208 1.54 13.86 -2.36
C ILE A 208 2.10 12.46 -2.57
N ARG A 209 1.22 11.53 -2.94
CA ARG A 209 1.61 10.17 -3.34
C ARG A 209 1.64 10.09 -4.85
N MET A 210 2.79 9.70 -5.36
CA MET A 210 3.01 9.49 -6.78
C MET A 210 2.67 8.04 -7.10
N MET A 211 1.74 7.82 -8.03
CA MET A 211 1.26 6.49 -8.36
C MET A 211 1.91 6.03 -9.65
N PHE A 212 2.54 4.85 -9.59
CA PHE A 212 3.22 4.25 -10.73
C PHE A 212 2.51 2.98 -11.15
N ILE A 213 2.47 2.74 -12.46
CA ILE A 213 2.16 1.44 -13.05
C ILE A 213 3.46 0.90 -13.64
N TRP A 214 3.76 -0.37 -13.39
CA TRP A 214 4.94 -1.02 -13.93
C TRP A 214 4.52 -2.21 -14.80
N PRO A 215 4.44 -2.02 -16.14
CA PRO A 215 4.15 -3.10 -17.07
C PRO A 215 5.29 -4.11 -17.13
N GLU A 216 4.96 -5.38 -17.36
CA GLU A 216 5.95 -6.43 -17.57
C GLU A 216 6.84 -6.12 -18.79
N GLY A 217 8.15 -6.32 -18.64
CA GLY A 217 9.14 -5.99 -19.67
C GLY A 217 9.34 -4.49 -19.93
N GLY A 218 8.71 -3.61 -19.16
CA GLY A 218 8.84 -2.15 -19.26
C GLY A 218 9.45 -1.50 -18.02
N GLU A 219 9.40 -0.17 -17.99
CA GLU A 219 9.83 0.67 -16.87
C GLU A 219 8.63 1.18 -16.05
N PRO A 220 8.82 1.51 -14.76
CA PRO A 220 7.78 2.15 -13.96
C PRO A 220 7.35 3.50 -14.57
N MET A 221 6.06 3.62 -14.85
CA MET A 221 5.45 4.81 -15.43
C MET A 221 4.64 5.56 -14.38
N LEU A 222 4.94 6.85 -14.16
CA LEU A 222 4.12 7.73 -13.34
C LEU A 222 2.79 7.99 -14.05
N VAL A 223 1.66 7.68 -13.42
CA VAL A 223 0.35 7.78 -14.08
C VAL A 223 -0.55 8.84 -13.49
N ASN A 224 -0.61 8.96 -12.17
CA ASN A 224 -1.38 10.00 -11.47
C ASN A 224 -0.78 10.25 -10.08
N ASN A 225 -1.48 11.05 -9.29
CA ASN A 225 -1.13 11.31 -7.91
C ASN A 225 -2.35 11.29 -6.99
N LEU A 226 -2.09 11.13 -5.70
CA LEU A 226 -3.07 11.24 -4.63
C LEU A 226 -2.55 12.19 -3.57
N VAL A 227 -3.23 13.31 -3.39
CA VAL A 227 -2.97 14.26 -2.30
C VAL A 227 -3.74 13.80 -1.08
N ARG A 228 -3.07 13.72 0.07
CA ARG A 228 -3.70 13.52 1.38
C ARG A 228 -3.44 14.75 2.23
N MET A 229 -4.50 15.31 2.79
CA MET A 229 -4.43 16.51 3.62
C MET A 229 -4.74 16.18 5.07
N SER A 230 -4.01 16.80 6.00
CA SER A 230 -4.30 16.67 7.42
C SER A 230 -3.74 17.83 8.25
N GLN A 231 -4.44 18.15 9.33
CA GLN A 231 -4.01 19.09 10.38
C GLN A 231 -3.36 18.36 11.58
N GLY A 232 -3.00 17.08 11.41
CA GLY A 232 -2.39 16.22 12.44
C GLY A 232 -0.86 16.21 12.41
N ALA A 233 -0.27 15.73 13.50
CA ALA A 233 1.15 15.38 13.53
C ALA A 233 1.45 14.14 12.66
N MET A 234 0.49 13.22 12.53
CA MET A 234 0.57 12.05 11.65
C MET A 234 -0.42 12.12 10.49
N MET A 235 0.06 11.70 9.30
CA MET A 235 -0.75 11.52 8.11
C MET A 235 -1.47 10.15 8.15
N GLY A 236 -2.77 10.14 8.48
CA GLY A 236 -3.58 8.91 8.42
C GLY A 236 -5.04 9.09 8.83
N VAL A 237 -5.94 8.31 8.23
CA VAL A 237 -7.40 8.44 8.42
C VAL A 237 -7.83 8.17 9.88
N LYS A 238 -7.16 7.22 10.56
CA LYS A 238 -7.49 6.87 11.96
C LYS A 238 -7.18 8.00 12.96
N PHE A 239 -6.18 8.84 12.69
CA PHE A 239 -5.73 9.91 13.59
C PHE A 239 -6.44 11.26 13.35
N ASN A 240 -7.32 11.32 12.35
CA ASN A 240 -7.95 12.55 11.86
C ASN A 240 -9.48 12.57 12.04
N LYS A 241 -10.09 11.57 12.71
CA LYS A 241 -11.55 11.40 12.81
C LYS A 241 -12.32 12.60 13.39
N HIS A 242 -11.64 13.51 14.12
CA HIS A 242 -12.25 14.68 14.75
C HIS A 242 -11.71 16.01 14.23
N LYS A 243 -11.00 16.01 13.09
CA LYS A 243 -10.40 17.21 12.52
C LYS A 243 -11.15 17.65 11.26
N THR A 244 -11.34 18.95 11.11
CA THR A 244 -11.89 19.58 9.90
C THR A 244 -10.81 19.68 8.82
N TRP A 245 -11.22 19.81 7.55
CA TRP A 245 -10.29 20.01 6.42
C TRP A 245 -9.21 18.94 6.26
N VAL A 246 -9.57 17.71 6.62
CA VAL A 246 -8.84 16.48 6.34
C VAL A 246 -9.50 15.79 5.15
N GLY A 247 -8.73 15.20 4.25
CA GLY A 247 -9.30 14.59 3.06
C GLY A 247 -8.27 14.09 2.07
N SER A 248 -8.75 13.56 0.95
CA SER A 248 -7.91 13.19 -0.19
C SER A 248 -8.38 13.92 -1.44
N SER A 249 -7.46 14.26 -2.32
CA SER A 249 -7.72 14.96 -3.58
C SER A 249 -6.67 14.57 -4.62
N ILE A 250 -6.71 15.20 -5.79
CA ILE A 250 -5.70 15.07 -6.84
C ILE A 250 -5.00 16.43 -7.02
N ALA A 251 -3.68 16.42 -7.13
CA ALA A 251 -2.92 17.61 -7.50
C ALA A 251 -2.99 17.76 -9.02
N LEU A 252 -3.79 18.72 -9.48
CA LEU A 252 -3.81 19.11 -10.87
C LEU A 252 -2.50 19.84 -11.19
N HIS A 253 -1.86 19.45 -12.29
CA HIS A 253 -0.63 20.10 -12.76
C HIS A 253 -0.83 20.68 -14.17
N GLN A 254 0.06 21.60 -14.56
CA GLN A 254 0.15 22.02 -15.95
C GLN A 254 0.72 20.86 -16.78
N GLY A 255 0.12 20.61 -17.94
CA GLY A 255 0.54 19.57 -18.88
C GLY A 255 1.68 20.06 -19.75
#